data_AF-A0A367IYQ1-F1
#
_entry.id   AF-A0A367IYQ1-F1
#
_cell.length_a   1.000
_cell.length_b   1.000
_cell.length_c   1.000
_cell.angle_alpha   90.00
_cell.angle_beta   90.00
_cell.angle_gamma   90.00
#
_symmetry.space_group_name_H-M   'P 1'
#
loop_
_entity.id
_entity.type
_entity.pdbx_description
1 polymer ?
#
loop_
_entity_poly.entity_id
_entity_poly.type
_entity_poly.pdbx_seq_one_letter_code
_entity_poly.pdbx_strand_id
1 'polypeptide(L)'
;MTALIPGSPPLGPNEPLKVDTESIDTSSPPKTPPGEKNGPYFKGQTRQFHQGDFESEQHFYPRVLNAQIHPLVQSFFTLGNERIIARYTHLNPKVKPEVLKKILSYSPKHFQWAGSDLFNVTTASGHRQMIVIETNSCPSGQKSMPLLSETDEYNEHGGYRVVIKSAFQHQLAKADPSLGGLAVVCDKNMMESTGYAAVLADVAQEHVWHVEWHVGDPDPDAKFVDGVLYVRDKEKQWHPIRACFRYVTQKPWNRFPLKTKTVVMNQIISCLAGGRNKMMAARAYDFYNSEIVDTGLAIRTPETINNVTRGEIPLWIRSMGGHAVLKVPYSNAGQGVYTITNKKELDNFLSQDHHYDKFIVQSLVGNASWSSVTRTGKFFHVGTIPNKKSNTYVSDLRMMVAGSEEGFKPICIYGRKARLPLLGELKEDDDTWDMLGTNLSVKLPDGSWTTDTSRLILMDRKDFNQLGLGIDDLIDAYIQTVLAVIAIDRMASRLMANGNFDYQLFESLNPDNALLSEIKQANPEDF
;
A
#
# COMPACT_ATOMS: atom_id res chain seq x y z
N MET A 1 -51.80 -43.43 40.69
CA MET A 1 -53.11 -42.88 40.30
C MET A 1 -52.90 -42.03 39.05
N THR A 2 -53.33 -42.61 37.93
CA THR A 2 -53.92 -42.00 36.73
C THR A 2 -54.00 -40.47 36.64
N ALA A 3 -53.45 -39.92 35.54
CA ALA A 3 -54.18 -39.04 34.62
C ALA A 3 -53.51 -39.08 33.22
N LEU A 4 -54.34 -39.17 32.18
CA LEU A 4 -54.03 -39.37 30.75
C LEU A 4 -54.15 -38.04 29.96
N ILE A 5 -53.20 -37.78 29.03
CA ILE A 5 -53.32 -37.43 27.56
C ILE A 5 -54.17 -36.18 27.16
N PRO A 6 -53.90 -35.38 26.07
CA PRO A 6 -53.16 -35.61 24.79
C PRO A 6 -52.11 -34.53 24.45
N GLY A 7 -51.20 -34.62 23.47
CA GLY A 7 -51.11 -35.38 22.22
C GLY A 7 -50.66 -34.40 21.13
N SER A 8 -49.38 -34.45 20.71
CA SER A 8 -48.85 -33.69 19.57
C SER A 8 -48.45 -34.68 18.46
N PRO A 9 -48.69 -34.35 17.18
CA PRO A 9 -48.49 -35.29 16.08
C PRO A 9 -47.00 -35.53 15.79
N PRO A 10 -46.62 -36.68 15.18
CA PRO A 10 -45.23 -36.99 14.89
C PRO A 10 -44.67 -36.12 13.75
N LEU A 11 -43.43 -35.66 13.94
CA LEU A 11 -42.61 -34.98 12.93
C LEU A 11 -42.36 -35.92 11.75
N GLY A 12 -42.88 -35.56 10.57
CA GLY A 12 -42.47 -36.13 9.29
C GLY A 12 -41.06 -35.68 8.88
N PRO A 13 -40.45 -36.33 7.88
CA PRO A 13 -39.06 -36.09 7.52
C PRO A 13 -38.86 -34.68 6.98
N ASN A 14 -37.83 -34.00 7.50
CA ASN A 14 -37.39 -32.66 7.08
C ASN A 14 -37.18 -32.61 5.55
N GLU A 15 -38.08 -31.95 4.84
CA GLU A 15 -37.75 -31.35 3.55
C GLU A 15 -36.81 -30.15 3.79
N PRO A 16 -35.71 -30.02 3.04
CA PRO A 16 -34.84 -28.86 3.17
C PRO A 16 -35.57 -27.63 2.61
N LEU A 17 -35.66 -26.59 3.45
CA LEU A 17 -36.02 -25.23 3.05
C LEU A 17 -35.21 -24.84 1.81
N LYS A 18 -35.89 -24.69 0.68
CA LYS A 18 -35.37 -23.97 -0.48
C LYS A 18 -35.22 -22.50 -0.08
N VAL A 19 -34.00 -22.14 0.28
CA VAL A 19 -33.58 -20.74 0.30
C VAL A 19 -33.37 -20.37 -1.17
N ASP A 20 -34.22 -19.51 -1.70
CA ASP A 20 -33.99 -18.84 -2.98
C ASP A 20 -32.68 -18.07 -2.86
N THR A 21 -31.62 -18.66 -3.40
CA THR A 21 -30.34 -18.00 -3.60
C THR A 21 -30.49 -17.21 -4.89
N GLU A 22 -30.93 -15.96 -4.77
CA GLU A 22 -30.59 -14.97 -5.80
C GLU A 22 -29.08 -15.06 -5.99
N SER A 23 -28.67 -15.41 -7.22
CA SER A 23 -27.28 -15.54 -7.60
C SER A 23 -26.59 -14.21 -7.37
N ILE A 24 -25.82 -14.12 -6.28
CA ILE A 24 -24.79 -13.11 -6.13
C ILE A 24 -23.86 -13.34 -7.32
N ASP A 25 -23.87 -12.42 -8.28
CA ASP A 25 -22.88 -12.39 -9.35
C ASP A 25 -21.50 -12.25 -8.69
N THR A 26 -20.77 -13.35 -8.64
CA THR A 26 -19.42 -13.46 -8.04
C THR A 26 -18.32 -13.05 -9.01
N SER A 27 -18.66 -12.41 -10.13
CA SER A 27 -17.65 -11.91 -11.06
C SER A 27 -16.69 -10.94 -10.37
N SER A 28 -15.39 -11.22 -10.48
CA SER A 28 -14.31 -10.34 -10.04
C SER A 28 -14.58 -8.93 -10.59
N PRO A 29 -14.51 -7.87 -9.75
CA PRO A 29 -14.82 -6.51 -10.19
C PRO A 29 -13.96 -6.11 -11.38
N PRO A 30 -14.45 -5.23 -12.27
CA PRO A 30 -13.71 -4.83 -13.47
C PRO A 30 -12.31 -4.34 -13.07
N LYS A 31 -11.29 -5.01 -13.61
CA LYS A 31 -9.87 -4.82 -13.29
C LYS A 31 -9.35 -3.44 -13.79
N THR A 32 -10.06 -2.80 -14.72
CA THR A 32 -9.94 -1.35 -15.05
C THR A 32 -11.07 -0.58 -14.36
N PRO A 33 -10.84 0.62 -13.80
CA PRO A 33 -11.95 1.51 -13.50
C PRO A 33 -12.80 1.68 -14.77
N PRO A 34 -14.14 1.48 -14.72
CA PRO A 34 -15.00 1.91 -15.82
C PRO A 34 -14.66 3.37 -16.11
N GLY A 35 -14.65 3.79 -17.39
CA GLY A 35 -14.63 5.21 -17.72
C GLY A 35 -15.64 5.91 -16.83
N GLU A 36 -15.18 6.87 -16.02
CA GLU A 36 -15.87 7.40 -14.83
C GLU A 36 -17.30 7.83 -15.21
N LYS A 37 -18.26 6.91 -15.10
CA LYS A 37 -19.66 7.28 -15.05
C LYS A 37 -19.85 7.84 -13.66
N ASN A 38 -19.86 9.17 -13.58
CA ASN A 38 -20.14 9.96 -12.39
C ASN A 38 -21.48 9.52 -11.79
N GLY A 39 -21.44 8.49 -10.93
CA GLY A 39 -22.51 8.23 -9.98
C GLY A 39 -22.64 9.41 -9.01
N PRO A 40 -23.76 9.53 -8.28
CA PRO A 40 -23.97 10.63 -7.36
C PRO A 40 -22.84 10.68 -6.34
N TYR A 41 -22.04 11.75 -6.41
CA TYR A 41 -20.87 11.97 -5.58
C TYR A 41 -21.32 12.32 -4.16
N PHE A 42 -21.09 11.43 -3.18
CA PHE A 42 -21.29 11.78 -1.78
C PHE A 42 -20.03 12.47 -1.26
N LYS A 43 -20.02 13.80 -1.32
CA LYS A 43 -18.97 14.63 -0.74
C LYS A 43 -19.18 14.75 0.77
N GLY A 44 -18.22 14.29 1.57
CA GLY A 44 -18.23 14.58 3.01
C GLY A 44 -17.96 16.05 3.29
N GLN A 45 -18.52 16.56 4.39
CA GLN A 45 -18.28 17.93 4.83
C GLN A 45 -16.91 18.05 5.52
N THR A 46 -16.18 19.14 5.26
CA THR A 46 -14.99 19.55 6.02
C THR A 46 -15.28 19.59 7.52
N ARG A 47 -14.36 19.07 8.34
CA ARG A 47 -14.49 19.00 9.81
C ARG A 47 -13.26 19.57 10.50
N GLN A 48 -13.41 19.97 11.75
CA GLN A 48 -12.30 20.28 12.64
C GLN A 48 -12.15 19.18 13.68
N PHE A 49 -10.90 18.80 13.94
CA PHE A 49 -10.50 17.94 15.05
C PHE A 49 -9.72 18.76 16.06
N HIS A 50 -9.98 18.52 17.34
CA HIS A 50 -9.38 19.16 18.49
C HIS A 50 -8.64 18.14 19.35
N GLN A 51 -7.93 18.65 20.35
CA GLN A 51 -7.28 17.81 21.35
C GLN A 51 -8.33 16.98 22.10
N GLY A 52 -8.06 15.68 22.24
CA GLY A 52 -8.95 14.73 22.92
C GLY A 52 -10.06 14.14 22.06
N ASP A 53 -10.14 14.47 20.77
CA ASP A 53 -11.16 13.94 19.85
C ASP A 53 -10.86 12.50 19.37
N PHE A 54 -9.73 11.89 19.76
CA PHE A 54 -9.37 10.54 19.32
C PHE A 54 -10.20 9.47 20.04
N GLU A 55 -10.96 8.69 19.27
CA GLU A 55 -11.72 7.54 19.77
C GLU A 55 -11.26 6.25 19.09
N SER A 56 -10.71 5.31 19.85
CA SER A 56 -10.10 4.08 19.32
C SER A 56 -11.07 3.26 18.45
N GLU A 57 -12.33 3.15 18.86
CA GLU A 57 -13.42 2.46 18.15
C GLU A 57 -13.73 3.04 16.77
N GLN A 58 -13.42 4.32 16.54
CA GLN A 58 -13.62 4.98 15.25
C GLN A 58 -12.46 4.75 14.28
N HIS A 59 -11.28 4.37 14.80
CA HIS A 59 -10.02 4.38 14.06
C HIS A 59 -9.34 3.02 13.93
N PHE A 60 -9.82 1.99 14.62
CA PHE A 60 -9.33 0.61 14.49
C PHE A 60 -10.44 -0.35 14.10
N TYR A 61 -10.08 -1.44 13.42
CA TYR A 61 -11.04 -2.53 13.24
C TYR A 61 -11.41 -3.14 14.60
N PRO A 62 -12.68 -3.57 14.79
CA PRO A 62 -13.09 -4.23 16.04
C PRO A 62 -12.23 -5.44 16.41
N ARG A 63 -11.75 -6.21 15.42
CA ARG A 63 -10.82 -7.33 15.64
C ARG A 63 -9.47 -6.88 16.24
N VAL A 64 -9.00 -5.69 15.89
CA VAL A 64 -7.71 -5.13 16.33
C VAL A 64 -7.78 -4.65 17.77
N LEU A 65 -8.88 -4.00 18.16
CA LEU A 65 -9.10 -3.57 19.56
C LEU A 65 -9.12 -4.74 20.55
N ASN A 66 -9.49 -5.94 20.07
CA ASN A 66 -9.54 -7.16 20.85
C ASN A 66 -8.31 -8.08 20.63
N ALA A 67 -7.31 -7.62 19.89
CA ALA A 67 -6.14 -8.40 19.54
C ALA A 67 -4.98 -8.17 20.50
N GLN A 68 -4.33 -9.25 20.92
CA GLN A 68 -3.06 -9.19 21.65
C GLN A 68 -1.91 -9.42 20.68
N ILE A 69 -0.95 -8.50 20.67
CA ILE A 69 0.24 -8.57 19.81
C ILE A 69 0.98 -9.92 19.99
N HIS A 70 1.45 -10.49 18.88
CA HIS A 70 2.27 -11.70 18.91
C HIS A 70 3.64 -11.39 19.55
N PRO A 71 4.14 -12.19 20.52
CA PRO A 71 5.39 -11.91 21.22
C PRO A 71 6.61 -11.74 20.30
N LEU A 72 6.70 -12.53 19.23
CA LEU A 72 7.79 -12.39 18.24
C LEU A 72 7.72 -11.04 17.51
N VAL A 73 6.52 -10.58 17.15
CA VAL A 73 6.34 -9.30 16.47
C VAL A 73 6.64 -8.16 17.45
N GLN A 74 6.15 -8.23 18.68
CA GLN A 74 6.50 -7.25 19.72
C GLN A 74 8.03 -7.18 19.92
N SER A 75 8.70 -8.33 20.01
CA SER A 75 10.16 -8.41 20.10
C SER A 75 10.85 -7.72 18.93
N PHE A 76 10.39 -7.97 17.68
CA PHE A 76 10.90 -7.30 16.49
C PHE A 76 10.87 -5.76 16.60
N PHE A 77 9.73 -5.18 17.01
CA PHE A 77 9.59 -3.73 17.16
C PHE A 77 10.51 -3.14 18.24
N THR A 78 10.91 -3.93 19.24
CA THR A 78 11.81 -3.48 20.30
C THR A 78 13.29 -3.75 20.01
N LEU A 79 13.64 -4.48 18.94
CA LEU A 79 15.03 -4.86 18.64
C LEU A 79 15.95 -3.63 18.50
N GLY A 80 15.50 -2.61 17.77
CA GLY A 80 16.33 -1.47 17.40
C GLY A 80 17.39 -1.81 16.34
N ASN A 81 17.88 -0.78 15.64
CA ASN A 81 18.73 -0.96 14.46
C ASN A 81 20.06 -1.68 14.77
N GLU A 82 20.68 -1.45 15.93
CA GLU A 82 21.96 -2.10 16.29
C GLU A 82 21.84 -3.64 16.34
N ARG A 83 20.79 -4.17 16.98
CA ARG A 83 20.56 -5.62 17.04
C ARG A 83 20.13 -6.19 15.68
N ILE A 84 19.35 -5.43 14.91
CA ILE A 84 18.98 -5.79 13.55
C ILE A 84 20.23 -5.93 12.66
N ILE A 85 21.15 -4.97 12.72
CA ILE A 85 22.41 -4.99 11.97
C ILE A 85 23.24 -6.21 12.34
N ALA A 86 23.43 -6.45 13.65
CA ALA A 86 24.21 -7.59 14.14
C ALA A 86 23.61 -8.92 13.66
N ARG A 87 22.29 -9.10 13.75
CA ARG A 87 21.63 -10.33 13.29
C ARG A 87 21.69 -10.50 11.77
N TYR A 88 21.39 -9.45 11.01
CA TYR A 88 21.34 -9.53 9.56
C TYR A 88 22.72 -9.82 8.94
N THR A 89 23.76 -9.14 9.42
CA THR A 89 25.13 -9.33 8.91
C THR A 89 25.73 -10.67 9.30
N HIS A 90 25.33 -11.26 10.44
CA HIS A 90 25.69 -12.63 10.78
C HIS A 90 25.12 -13.65 9.79
N LEU A 91 23.87 -13.46 9.34
CA LEU A 91 23.23 -14.32 8.34
C LEU A 91 23.66 -14.01 6.90
N ASN A 92 24.21 -12.82 6.67
CA ASN A 92 24.66 -12.33 5.37
C ASN A 92 26.11 -11.83 5.45
N PRO A 93 27.11 -12.74 5.52
CA PRO A 93 28.50 -12.38 5.82
C PRO A 93 29.18 -11.49 4.75
N LYS A 94 28.57 -11.33 3.58
CA LYS A 94 29.02 -10.38 2.54
C LYS A 94 28.66 -8.93 2.86
N VAL A 95 27.67 -8.71 3.73
CA VAL A 95 27.19 -7.38 4.10
C VAL A 95 28.02 -6.84 5.26
N LYS A 96 28.64 -5.67 5.03
CA LYS A 96 29.43 -4.99 6.07
C LYS A 96 28.50 -4.25 7.05
N PRO A 97 28.66 -4.43 8.38
CA PRO A 97 27.84 -3.73 9.38
C PRO A 97 27.78 -2.21 9.22
N GLU A 98 28.91 -1.58 8.91
CA GLU A 98 28.99 -0.12 8.74
C GLU A 98 28.16 0.40 7.55
N VAL A 99 28.05 -0.40 6.49
CA VAL A 99 27.23 -0.04 5.33
C VAL A 99 25.76 -0.11 5.70
N LEU A 100 25.34 -1.19 6.36
CA LEU A 100 23.95 -1.33 6.80
C LEU A 100 23.57 -0.29 7.85
N LYS A 101 24.50 0.08 8.74
CA LYS A 101 24.32 1.19 9.69
C LYS A 101 24.07 2.50 8.96
N LYS A 102 24.89 2.85 7.96
CA LYS A 102 24.68 4.05 7.14
C LYS A 102 23.32 4.06 6.44
N ILE A 103 22.87 2.90 5.95
CA ILE A 103 21.56 2.73 5.29
C ILE A 103 20.43 2.96 6.30
N LEU A 104 20.47 2.31 7.45
CA LEU A 104 19.43 2.46 8.48
C LEU A 104 19.44 3.84 9.13
N SER A 105 20.56 4.57 9.10
CA SER A 105 20.66 5.97 9.56
C SER A 105 20.31 7.01 8.49
N TYR A 106 19.91 6.59 7.28
CA TYR A 106 19.53 7.53 6.23
C TYR A 106 18.27 8.33 6.63
N SER A 107 18.30 9.64 6.37
CA SER A 107 17.18 10.55 6.63
C SER A 107 16.54 10.99 5.30
N PRO A 108 15.33 10.50 4.97
CA PRO A 108 14.67 10.85 3.70
C PRO A 108 14.33 12.33 3.58
N LYS A 109 14.53 12.90 2.39
CA LYS A 109 14.20 14.30 2.10
C LYS A 109 12.76 14.48 1.63
N HIS A 110 12.26 13.55 0.83
CA HIS A 110 10.95 13.63 0.18
C HIS A 110 9.99 12.50 0.59
N PHE A 111 10.51 11.39 1.13
CA PHE A 111 9.74 10.17 1.35
C PHE A 111 9.91 9.59 2.78
N GLN A 112 9.41 10.31 3.79
CA GLN A 112 9.61 10.00 5.20
C GLN A 112 8.76 8.84 5.72
N TRP A 113 7.56 8.63 5.19
CA TRP A 113 6.68 7.54 5.64
C TRP A 113 6.27 6.67 4.47
N ALA A 114 6.56 5.38 4.53
CA ALA A 114 6.35 4.48 3.42
C ALA A 114 5.85 3.12 3.87
N GLY A 115 5.22 2.39 2.95
CA GLY A 115 4.87 0.99 3.15
C GLY A 115 5.18 0.18 1.90
N SER A 116 5.89 -0.93 2.06
CA SER A 116 6.13 -1.88 0.97
C SER A 116 5.28 -3.13 1.14
N ASP A 117 4.78 -3.64 0.03
CA ASP A 117 4.16 -4.95 -0.06
C ASP A 117 5.21 -5.97 -0.45
N LEU A 118 5.36 -7.01 0.37
CA LEU A 118 6.39 -8.02 0.18
C LEU A 118 5.78 -9.41 0.07
N PHE A 119 6.40 -10.23 -0.78
CA PHE A 119 6.19 -11.67 -0.78
C PHE A 119 7.36 -12.36 -0.10
N ASN A 120 7.05 -13.37 0.72
CA ASN A 120 8.01 -14.39 1.10
C ASN A 120 8.03 -15.45 0.01
N VAL A 121 9.15 -15.56 -0.68
CA VAL A 121 9.31 -16.45 -1.84
C VAL A 121 10.44 -17.44 -1.61
N THR A 122 10.42 -18.51 -2.40
CA THR A 122 11.56 -19.41 -2.54
C THR A 122 12.07 -19.40 -3.98
N THR A 123 13.38 -19.53 -4.15
CA THR A 123 14.01 -19.68 -5.46
C THR A 123 14.00 -21.14 -5.93
N ALA A 124 14.36 -21.38 -7.19
CA ALA A 124 14.62 -22.72 -7.70
C ALA A 124 15.69 -23.51 -6.91
N SER A 125 16.60 -22.83 -6.22
CA SER A 125 17.61 -23.44 -5.35
C SER A 125 17.14 -23.63 -3.90
N GLY A 126 15.87 -23.34 -3.59
CA GLY A 126 15.30 -23.48 -2.25
C GLY A 126 15.63 -22.33 -1.29
N HIS A 127 16.14 -21.20 -1.77
CA HIS A 127 16.47 -20.06 -0.92
C HIS A 127 15.22 -19.21 -0.63
N ARG A 128 14.82 -19.15 0.65
CA ARG A 128 13.72 -18.30 1.14
C ARG A 128 14.16 -16.86 1.34
N GLN A 129 13.34 -15.90 0.91
CA GLN A 129 13.65 -14.48 1.03
C GLN A 129 12.42 -13.58 0.84
N MET A 130 12.52 -12.35 1.35
CA MET A 130 11.54 -11.30 1.09
C MET A 130 11.87 -10.53 -0.20
N ILE A 131 10.87 -10.37 -1.07
CA ILE A 131 10.96 -9.53 -2.27
C ILE A 131 9.92 -8.43 -2.24
N VAL A 132 10.25 -7.25 -2.75
CA VAL A 132 9.36 -6.08 -2.85
C VAL A 132 8.50 -6.18 -4.11
N ILE A 133 7.20 -6.04 -3.96
CA ILE A 133 6.21 -6.06 -5.05
C ILE A 133 5.80 -4.65 -5.45
N GLU A 134 5.59 -3.78 -4.46
CA GLU A 134 5.34 -2.35 -4.62
C GLU A 134 5.67 -1.59 -3.34
N THR A 135 5.90 -0.28 -3.47
CA THR A 135 6.11 0.65 -2.35
C THR A 135 5.16 1.83 -2.47
N ASN A 136 4.57 2.24 -1.35
CA ASN A 136 3.42 3.12 -1.26
C ASN A 136 3.72 4.37 -0.43
N SER A 137 3.37 5.56 -0.95
CA SER A 137 3.65 6.86 -0.31
C SER A 137 2.57 7.40 0.64
N CYS A 138 1.42 6.75 0.75
CA CYS A 138 0.45 6.98 1.83
C CYS A 138 -0.12 5.60 2.17
N PRO A 139 0.66 4.72 2.83
CA PRO A 139 0.21 3.38 3.10
C PRO A 139 -0.96 3.39 4.11
N SER A 140 -1.81 2.38 4.00
CA SER A 140 -2.89 2.09 4.95
C SER A 140 -2.48 0.90 5.81
N GLY A 141 -2.85 0.92 7.09
CA GLY A 141 -2.75 -0.26 7.96
C GLY A 141 -2.65 -0.01 9.46
N GLN A 142 -2.64 1.22 9.96
CA GLN A 142 -2.68 1.47 11.41
C GLN A 142 -3.96 0.90 12.03
N LYS A 143 -5.09 1.06 11.34
CA LYS A 143 -6.36 0.40 11.70
C LYS A 143 -6.31 -1.14 11.75
N SER A 144 -5.23 -1.75 11.27
CA SER A 144 -4.98 -3.21 11.17
C SER A 144 -3.87 -3.70 12.10
N MET A 145 -3.22 -2.81 12.86
CA MET A 145 -2.08 -3.15 13.73
C MET A 145 -2.52 -3.20 15.18
N PRO A 146 -2.40 -4.35 15.88
CA PRO A 146 -2.60 -4.40 17.32
C PRO A 146 -1.66 -3.45 18.07
N LEU A 147 -2.11 -2.94 19.21
CA LEU A 147 -1.31 -2.08 20.05
C LEU A 147 -0.04 -2.82 20.52
N LEU A 148 1.11 -2.15 20.45
CA LEU A 148 2.41 -2.74 20.79
C LEU A 148 2.66 -2.82 22.30
N SER A 149 2.02 -1.91 23.04
CA SER A 149 2.03 -1.84 24.49
C SER A 149 0.58 -1.90 24.99
N GLU A 150 0.39 -2.16 26.28
CA GLU A 150 -0.90 -1.96 26.97
C GLU A 150 -0.79 -0.90 28.07
N THR A 151 0.44 -0.43 28.38
CA THR A 151 0.73 0.40 29.55
C THR A 151 1.31 1.77 29.21
N ASP A 152 1.45 2.11 27.93
CA ASP A 152 1.90 3.43 27.50
C ASP A 152 0.76 4.46 27.66
N GLU A 153 1.06 5.67 28.11
CA GLU A 153 0.09 6.74 28.40
C GLU A 153 -0.72 7.12 27.14
N TYR A 154 -0.09 7.05 25.96
CA TYR A 154 -0.73 7.35 24.67
C TYR A 154 -0.99 6.10 23.84
N ASN A 155 -1.08 4.94 24.48
CA ASN A 155 -1.20 3.67 23.78
C ASN A 155 -2.44 3.60 22.89
N GLU A 156 -3.54 4.26 23.26
CA GLU A 156 -4.78 4.29 22.50
C GLU A 156 -4.59 4.86 21.08
N HIS A 157 -3.66 5.80 20.88
CA HIS A 157 -3.34 6.33 19.55
C HIS A 157 -2.62 5.30 18.66
N GLY A 158 -2.04 4.25 19.25
CA GLY A 158 -1.26 3.23 18.56
C GLY A 158 -0.27 3.80 17.55
N GLY A 159 -0.21 3.19 16.36
CA GLY A 159 0.71 3.59 15.31
C GLY A 159 0.42 4.94 14.66
N TYR A 160 -0.77 5.54 14.84
CA TYR A 160 -1.06 6.89 14.35
C TYR A 160 -0.10 7.92 14.96
N ARG A 161 0.08 7.87 16.29
CA ARG A 161 1.00 8.79 17.01
C ARG A 161 2.44 8.55 16.60
N VAL A 162 2.82 7.29 16.38
CA VAL A 162 4.17 6.94 15.93
C VAL A 162 4.45 7.58 14.57
N VAL A 163 3.54 7.50 13.60
CA VAL A 163 3.70 8.16 12.28
C VAL A 163 3.82 9.67 12.43
N ILE A 164 2.91 10.32 13.16
CA ILE A 164 2.92 11.78 13.30
C ILE A 164 4.22 12.26 13.97
N LYS A 165 4.61 11.63 15.08
CA LYS A 165 5.84 12.00 15.82
C LYS A 165 7.12 11.73 15.02
N SER A 166 7.20 10.58 14.35
CA SER A 166 8.44 10.17 13.69
C SER A 166 8.62 10.77 12.30
N ALA A 167 7.57 10.81 11.47
CA ALA A 167 7.68 11.24 10.09
C ALA A 167 7.31 12.71 9.90
N PHE A 168 6.32 13.23 10.65
CA PHE A 168 5.73 14.55 10.36
C PHE A 168 6.19 15.67 11.27
N GLN A 169 6.38 15.42 12.57
CA GLN A 169 6.60 16.47 13.57
C GLN A 169 7.77 17.38 13.21
N HIS A 170 8.87 16.81 12.71
CA HIS A 170 10.02 17.59 12.28
C HIS A 170 9.74 18.46 11.05
N GLN A 171 8.97 17.96 10.08
CA GLN A 171 8.55 18.75 8.91
C GLN A 171 7.58 19.87 9.33
N LEU A 172 6.64 19.56 10.23
CA LEU A 172 5.72 20.52 10.80
C LEU A 172 6.45 21.67 11.51
N ALA A 173 7.51 21.37 12.26
CA ALA A 173 8.33 22.39 12.93
C ALA A 173 9.05 23.35 11.95
N LYS A 174 9.18 22.97 10.67
CA LYS A 174 9.75 23.83 9.61
C LYS A 174 8.70 24.65 8.87
N ALA A 175 7.41 24.42 9.12
CA ALA A 175 6.35 25.15 8.46
C ALA A 175 6.30 26.60 8.97
N ASP A 176 6.13 27.56 8.06
CA ASP A 176 5.96 28.97 8.41
C ASP A 176 4.61 29.18 9.11
N PRO A 177 4.58 29.57 10.40
CA PRO A 177 3.34 29.77 11.14
C PRO A 177 2.41 30.82 10.53
N SER A 178 2.95 31.79 9.78
CA SER A 178 2.16 32.84 9.13
C SER A 178 1.30 32.31 7.97
N LEU A 179 1.58 31.10 7.47
CA LEU A 179 0.84 30.47 6.37
C LEU A 179 -0.43 29.72 6.82
N GLY A 180 -0.85 29.85 8.08
CA GLY A 180 -2.15 29.40 8.55
C GLY A 180 -2.15 28.09 9.35
N GLY A 181 -3.25 27.35 9.27
CA GLY A 181 -3.56 26.19 10.12
C GLY A 181 -2.96 24.86 9.66
N LEU A 182 -3.45 23.77 10.24
CA LEU A 182 -3.08 22.40 9.90
C LEU A 182 -4.22 21.68 9.20
N ALA A 183 -3.89 20.78 8.29
CA ALA A 183 -4.90 19.92 7.66
C ALA A 183 -4.45 18.47 7.49
N VAL A 184 -5.42 17.56 7.53
CA VAL A 184 -5.36 16.24 6.90
C VAL A 184 -6.25 16.28 5.66
N VAL A 185 -5.68 15.99 4.50
CA VAL A 185 -6.42 15.92 3.24
C VAL A 185 -6.45 14.49 2.74
N CYS A 186 -7.62 13.95 2.45
CA CYS A 186 -7.79 12.57 1.99
C CYS A 186 -8.73 12.43 0.81
N ASP A 187 -8.66 11.32 0.08
CA ASP A 187 -9.62 10.97 -0.97
C ASP A 187 -10.41 9.68 -0.67
N LYS A 188 -10.06 8.99 0.42
CA LYS A 188 -10.73 7.78 0.90
C LYS A 188 -10.26 7.42 2.31
N ASN A 189 -10.81 6.34 2.83
CA ASN A 189 -10.35 5.67 4.06
C ASN A 189 -10.48 6.58 5.30
N MET A 190 -11.71 7.05 5.52
CA MET A 190 -12.07 7.97 6.61
C MET A 190 -11.54 7.48 7.96
N MET A 191 -11.75 6.19 8.29
CA MET A 191 -11.25 5.55 9.53
C MET A 191 -9.80 5.91 9.89
N GLU A 192 -8.86 5.82 8.95
CA GLU A 192 -7.47 6.19 9.23
C GLU A 192 -7.22 7.68 9.10
N SER A 193 -7.79 8.33 8.10
CA SER A 193 -7.53 9.76 7.87
C SER A 193 -8.03 10.65 9.01
N THR A 194 -9.17 10.31 9.63
CA THR A 194 -9.67 11.02 10.81
C THR A 194 -8.85 10.69 12.05
N GLY A 195 -8.35 9.45 12.18
CA GLY A 195 -7.42 9.07 13.23
C GLY A 195 -6.11 9.87 13.16
N TYR A 196 -5.56 10.09 11.96
CA TYR A 196 -4.42 11.00 11.79
C TYR A 196 -4.76 12.45 12.13
N ALA A 197 -5.98 12.92 11.85
CA ALA A 197 -6.40 14.29 12.16
C ALA A 197 -6.51 14.53 13.67
N ALA A 198 -7.20 13.63 14.38
CA ALA A 198 -7.32 13.66 15.84
C ALA A 198 -5.94 13.59 16.52
N VAL A 199 -5.11 12.62 16.14
CA VAL A 199 -3.76 12.50 16.73
C VAL A 199 -2.86 13.69 16.36
N LEU A 200 -2.99 14.26 15.16
CA LEU A 200 -2.24 15.46 14.81
C LEU A 200 -2.66 16.65 15.68
N ALA A 201 -3.96 16.79 15.99
CA ALA A 201 -4.45 17.82 16.91
C ALA A 201 -3.86 17.65 18.31
N ASP A 202 -3.83 16.42 18.83
CA ASP A 202 -3.19 16.10 20.12
C ASP A 202 -1.68 16.34 20.11
N VAL A 203 -0.98 16.04 19.01
CA VAL A 203 0.47 16.21 18.94
C VAL A 203 0.86 17.68 18.77
N ALA A 204 0.10 18.43 17.97
CA ALA A 204 0.37 19.83 17.67
C ALA A 204 -0.22 20.80 18.70
N GLN A 205 -1.17 20.36 19.53
CA GLN A 205 -1.93 21.20 20.46
C GLN A 205 -2.66 22.35 19.74
N GLU A 206 -3.17 22.06 18.54
CA GLU A 206 -3.88 22.99 17.66
C GLU A 206 -5.01 22.26 16.93
N HIS A 207 -6.06 22.97 16.52
CA HIS A 207 -7.10 22.35 15.70
C HIS A 207 -6.57 21.94 14.32
N VAL A 208 -7.13 20.86 13.78
CA VAL A 208 -6.75 20.32 12.47
C VAL A 208 -7.99 20.21 11.58
N TRP A 209 -7.89 20.76 10.38
CA TRP A 209 -8.93 20.58 9.36
C TRP A 209 -8.83 19.20 8.74
N HIS A 210 -9.93 18.46 8.67
CA HIS A 210 -10.04 17.24 7.89
C HIS A 210 -10.90 17.52 6.65
N VAL A 211 -10.33 17.28 5.47
CA VAL A 211 -10.94 17.65 4.18
C VAL A 211 -10.83 16.50 3.20
N GLU A 212 -11.95 16.21 2.54
CA GLU A 212 -11.97 15.31 1.40
C GLU A 212 -11.64 16.07 0.11
N TRP A 213 -10.67 15.57 -0.65
CA TRP A 213 -10.33 16.07 -1.97
C TRP A 213 -10.26 14.90 -2.94
N HIS A 214 -11.28 14.80 -3.78
CA HIS A 214 -11.47 13.71 -4.72
C HIS A 214 -11.05 14.06 -6.14
N VAL A 215 -10.88 13.04 -6.99
CA VAL A 215 -10.62 13.27 -8.42
C VAL A 215 -11.93 13.70 -9.08
N GLY A 216 -11.88 14.74 -9.93
CA GLY A 216 -13.04 15.19 -10.69
C GLY A 216 -14.11 15.96 -9.90
N ASP A 217 -13.87 16.26 -8.61
CA ASP A 217 -14.78 17.11 -7.82
C ASP A 217 -14.85 18.51 -8.46
N PRO A 218 -16.03 18.94 -8.96
CA PRO A 218 -16.17 20.24 -9.63
C PRO A 218 -16.17 21.43 -8.66
N ASP A 219 -16.37 21.20 -7.36
CA ASP A 219 -16.39 22.24 -6.33
C ASP A 219 -15.66 21.76 -5.06
N PRO A 220 -14.34 21.47 -5.12
CA PRO A 220 -13.59 20.90 -4.01
C PRO A 220 -13.48 21.88 -2.84
N ASP A 221 -13.45 21.35 -1.61
CA ASP A 221 -13.22 22.15 -0.40
C ASP A 221 -11.72 22.35 -0.13
N ALA A 222 -10.87 22.15 -1.13
CA ALA A 222 -9.43 22.37 -1.08
C ALA A 222 -8.93 22.94 -2.41
N LYS A 223 -7.97 23.86 -2.34
CA LYS A 223 -7.29 24.44 -3.52
C LYS A 223 -5.91 24.96 -3.16
N PHE A 224 -5.03 25.09 -4.14
CA PHE A 224 -3.77 25.82 -3.97
C PHE A 224 -3.89 27.23 -4.56
N VAL A 225 -3.33 28.21 -3.86
CA VAL A 225 -3.17 29.61 -4.32
C VAL A 225 -1.75 30.05 -3.96
N ASP A 226 -0.95 30.45 -4.94
CA ASP A 226 0.45 30.89 -4.76
C ASP A 226 1.32 29.93 -3.94
N GLY A 227 1.10 28.62 -4.12
CA GLY A 227 1.80 27.54 -3.42
C GLY A 227 1.30 27.25 -2.00
N VAL A 228 0.28 27.96 -1.50
CA VAL A 228 -0.35 27.73 -0.20
C VAL A 228 -1.65 26.95 -0.40
N LEU A 229 -1.83 25.88 0.37
CA LEU A 229 -3.09 25.13 0.44
C LEU A 229 -4.13 25.94 1.20
N TYR A 230 -5.33 26.04 0.66
CA TYR A 230 -6.51 26.58 1.33
C TYR A 230 -7.58 25.51 1.46
N VAL A 231 -8.27 25.49 2.59
CA VAL A 231 -9.41 24.60 2.86
C VAL A 231 -10.67 25.39 3.11
N ARG A 232 -11.82 24.90 2.64
CA ARG A 232 -13.12 25.55 2.79
C ARG A 232 -13.93 24.90 3.89
N ASP A 233 -14.40 25.70 4.84
CA ASP A 233 -15.28 25.24 5.92
C ASP A 233 -16.76 25.13 5.48
N LYS A 234 -17.62 24.76 6.42
CA LYS A 234 -19.07 24.63 6.20
C LYS A 234 -19.75 25.99 5.95
N GLU A 235 -19.19 27.08 6.47
CA GLU A 235 -19.59 28.48 6.22
C GLU A 235 -19.02 29.04 4.90
N LYS A 236 -18.39 28.19 4.07
CA LYS A 236 -17.78 28.55 2.79
C LYS A 236 -16.61 29.55 2.89
N GLN A 237 -16.01 29.69 4.07
CA GLN A 237 -14.81 30.48 4.28
C GLN A 237 -13.55 29.66 3.99
N TRP A 238 -12.55 30.32 3.39
CA TRP A 238 -11.28 29.69 3.01
C TRP A 238 -10.21 29.98 4.06
N HIS A 239 -9.57 28.92 4.55
CA HIS A 239 -8.54 28.98 5.58
C HIS A 239 -7.19 28.54 5.00
N PRO A 240 -6.12 29.34 5.13
CA PRO A 240 -4.79 28.95 4.67
C PRO A 240 -4.20 27.85 5.57
N ILE A 241 -3.38 26.97 5.00
CA ILE A 241 -2.78 25.82 5.67
C ILE A 241 -1.26 25.86 5.52
N ARG A 242 -0.55 25.93 6.65
CA ARG A 242 0.93 25.92 6.68
C ARG A 242 1.51 24.52 6.52
N ALA A 243 0.80 23.50 7.01
CA ALA A 243 1.24 22.11 6.90
C ALA A 243 0.07 21.15 6.72
N CYS A 244 0.24 20.20 5.81
CA CYS A 244 -0.76 19.23 5.40
C CYS A 244 -0.21 17.80 5.56
N PHE A 245 -0.87 17.00 6.38
CA PHE A 245 -0.71 15.54 6.34
C PHE A 245 -1.52 15.00 5.15
N ARG A 246 -0.83 14.71 4.05
CA ARG A 246 -1.48 14.24 2.82
C ARG A 246 -1.79 12.75 2.90
N TYR A 247 -3.08 12.43 2.80
CA TYR A 247 -3.61 11.08 2.67
C TYR A 247 -4.44 10.91 1.37
N VAL A 248 -4.04 11.64 0.32
CA VAL A 248 -4.63 11.57 -1.02
C VAL A 248 -3.90 10.54 -1.86
N THR A 249 -4.62 9.53 -2.35
CA THR A 249 -4.05 8.30 -2.88
C THR A 249 -4.23 8.10 -4.39
N GLN A 250 -5.34 8.54 -4.96
CA GLN A 250 -5.70 8.37 -6.37
C GLN A 250 -5.25 9.60 -7.15
N LYS A 251 -4.33 9.47 -8.11
CA LYS A 251 -3.82 10.58 -8.95
C LYS A 251 -3.54 11.88 -8.16
N PRO A 252 -2.75 11.88 -7.06
CA PRO A 252 -2.57 13.10 -6.27
C PRO A 252 -1.85 14.22 -7.04
N TRP A 253 -1.07 13.87 -8.07
CA TRP A 253 -0.29 14.79 -8.91
C TRP A 253 -1.13 15.73 -9.79
N ASN A 254 -2.44 15.50 -9.94
CA ASN A 254 -3.33 16.40 -10.67
C ASN A 254 -3.96 17.51 -9.81
N ARG A 255 -3.71 17.48 -8.49
CA ARG A 255 -4.29 18.44 -7.52
C ARG A 255 -3.25 19.08 -6.61
N PHE A 256 -2.20 18.35 -6.28
CA PHE A 256 -1.09 18.86 -5.48
C PHE A 256 0.07 19.27 -6.41
N PRO A 257 0.51 20.54 -6.36
CA PRO A 257 1.69 20.99 -7.08
C PRO A 257 2.95 20.25 -6.63
N LEU A 258 3.95 20.21 -7.51
CA LEU A 258 5.29 19.65 -7.22
C LEU A 258 6.06 20.50 -6.21
N LYS A 259 5.76 21.81 -6.18
CA LYS A 259 6.33 22.76 -5.24
C LYS A 259 5.23 23.50 -4.49
N THR A 260 5.35 23.52 -3.18
CA THR A 260 4.39 24.16 -2.30
C THR A 260 5.14 24.95 -1.22
N LYS A 261 4.54 26.06 -0.77
CA LYS A 261 4.93 26.76 0.46
C LYS A 261 4.38 26.02 1.68
N THR A 262 3.17 25.47 1.56
CA THR A 262 2.63 24.52 2.54
C THR A 262 3.55 23.31 2.65
N VAL A 263 3.95 22.93 3.86
CA VAL A 263 4.68 21.69 4.10
C VAL A 263 3.73 20.50 3.88
N VAL A 264 4.06 19.60 2.96
CA VAL A 264 3.23 18.43 2.63
C VAL A 264 3.96 17.16 3.04
N MET A 265 3.37 16.37 3.94
CA MET A 265 3.87 15.04 4.28
C MET A 265 3.96 14.18 3.02
N ASN A 266 5.14 13.65 2.74
CA ASN A 266 5.50 12.98 1.50
C ASN A 266 5.08 13.79 0.27
N GLN A 267 5.98 14.66 -0.20
CA GLN A 267 5.75 15.50 -1.37
C GLN A 267 5.34 14.68 -2.61
N ILE A 268 4.66 15.30 -3.56
CA ILE A 268 4.17 14.60 -4.78
C ILE A 268 5.29 13.94 -5.57
N ILE A 269 6.50 14.50 -5.52
CA ILE A 269 7.65 13.88 -6.13
C ILE A 269 7.90 12.45 -5.63
N SER A 270 7.64 12.14 -4.36
CA SER A 270 7.78 10.78 -3.83
C SER A 270 6.81 9.79 -4.50
N CYS A 271 5.61 10.25 -4.88
CA CYS A 271 4.67 9.46 -5.67
C CYS A 271 5.22 9.17 -7.06
N LEU A 272 5.64 10.22 -7.77
CA LEU A 272 6.10 10.14 -9.15
C LEU A 272 7.42 9.36 -9.28
N ALA A 273 8.32 9.49 -8.32
CA ALA A 273 9.62 8.82 -8.28
C ALA A 273 9.55 7.31 -7.98
N GLY A 274 8.38 6.80 -7.56
CA GLY A 274 8.16 5.37 -7.39
C GLY A 274 7.11 5.00 -6.34
N GLY A 275 6.84 5.87 -5.37
CA GLY A 275 5.93 5.58 -4.26
C GLY A 275 4.45 5.43 -4.65
N ARG A 276 4.07 5.80 -5.89
CA ARG A 276 2.77 5.48 -6.52
C ARG A 276 2.91 5.24 -8.03
N ASN A 277 4.14 5.06 -8.51
CA ASN A 277 4.45 4.92 -9.91
C ASN A 277 5.35 3.71 -10.08
N LYS A 278 4.75 2.55 -10.40
CA LYS A 278 5.46 1.27 -10.44
C LYS A 278 6.58 1.24 -11.49
N MET A 279 6.42 2.01 -12.56
CA MET A 279 7.42 2.13 -13.62
C MET A 279 8.67 2.86 -13.12
N MET A 280 8.48 3.98 -12.43
CA MET A 280 9.59 4.72 -11.82
C MET A 280 10.21 3.99 -10.64
N ALA A 281 9.43 3.24 -9.87
CA ALA A 281 9.94 2.41 -8.78
C ALA A 281 10.97 1.39 -9.28
N ALA A 282 10.66 0.65 -10.36
CA ALA A 282 11.59 -0.32 -10.94
C ALA A 282 12.93 0.35 -11.34
N ARG A 283 12.89 1.51 -11.99
CA ARG A 283 14.09 2.27 -12.35
C ARG A 283 14.87 2.78 -11.14
N ALA A 284 14.17 3.27 -10.12
CA ALA A 284 14.78 3.71 -8.87
C ALA A 284 15.54 2.57 -8.20
N TYR A 285 14.94 1.37 -8.17
CA TYR A 285 15.56 0.18 -7.61
C TYR A 285 16.79 -0.25 -8.40
N ASP A 286 16.72 -0.28 -9.74
CA ASP A 286 17.86 -0.64 -10.59
C ASP A 286 19.05 0.32 -10.43
N PHE A 287 18.78 1.63 -10.38
CA PHE A 287 19.81 2.64 -10.14
C PHE A 287 20.46 2.45 -8.78
N TYR A 288 19.66 2.32 -7.72
CA TYR A 288 20.21 2.16 -6.38
C TYR A 288 20.94 0.83 -6.19
N ASN A 289 20.43 -0.27 -6.74
CA ASN A 289 21.12 -1.56 -6.75
C ASN A 289 22.47 -1.48 -7.45
N SER A 290 22.58 -0.73 -8.55
CA SER A 290 23.86 -0.49 -9.24
C SER A 290 24.84 0.29 -8.37
N GLU A 291 24.35 1.26 -7.58
CA GLU A 291 25.18 2.04 -6.64
C GLU A 291 25.70 1.22 -5.46
N ILE A 292 24.97 0.18 -5.02
CA ILE A 292 25.30 -0.61 -3.83
C ILE A 292 25.76 -2.04 -4.15
N VAL A 293 26.04 -2.37 -5.41
CA VAL A 293 26.33 -3.74 -5.87
C VAL A 293 27.44 -4.45 -5.08
N ASP A 294 28.49 -3.71 -4.68
CA ASP A 294 29.65 -4.26 -3.95
C ASP A 294 29.42 -4.41 -2.44
N THR A 295 28.22 -4.06 -1.95
CA THR A 295 27.90 -4.09 -0.52
C THR A 295 27.31 -5.42 -0.05
N GLY A 296 26.94 -6.30 -0.98
CA GLY A 296 26.19 -7.52 -0.70
C GLY A 296 24.70 -7.30 -0.41
N LEU A 297 24.22 -6.05 -0.51
CA LEU A 297 22.81 -5.69 -0.40
C LEU A 297 22.21 -5.47 -1.79
N ALA A 298 20.93 -5.80 -1.93
CA ALA A 298 20.14 -5.47 -3.11
C ALA A 298 18.66 -5.39 -2.73
N ILE A 299 17.93 -4.49 -3.38
CA ILE A 299 16.47 -4.54 -3.47
C ILE A 299 16.13 -5.69 -4.39
N ARG A 300 15.37 -6.64 -3.86
CA ARG A 300 14.94 -7.83 -4.59
C ARG A 300 13.51 -7.63 -5.03
N THR A 301 13.27 -7.71 -6.33
CA THR A 301 11.95 -7.61 -6.94
C THR A 301 11.77 -8.72 -7.97
N PRO A 302 10.53 -9.07 -8.33
CA PRO A 302 10.30 -9.84 -9.54
C PRO A 302 10.80 -9.06 -10.77
N GLU A 303 11.26 -9.77 -11.81
CA GLU A 303 11.72 -9.15 -13.06
C GLU A 303 10.59 -8.29 -13.63
N THR A 304 10.89 -7.03 -13.99
CA THR A 304 9.88 -6.08 -14.44
C THR A 304 10.35 -5.40 -15.73
N ILE A 305 9.56 -5.54 -16.78
CA ILE A 305 9.77 -4.86 -18.06
C ILE A 305 8.94 -3.57 -18.06
N ASN A 306 9.63 -2.45 -18.26
CA ASN A 306 9.05 -1.10 -18.22
C ASN A 306 8.69 -0.58 -19.61
N ASN A 307 7.90 0.50 -19.67
CA ASN A 307 7.53 1.22 -20.89
C ASN A 307 6.84 0.37 -21.98
N VAL A 308 6.18 -0.71 -21.59
CA VAL A 308 5.56 -1.65 -22.53
C VAL A 308 4.31 -1.04 -23.13
N THR A 309 4.23 -1.01 -24.46
CA THR A 309 3.01 -0.62 -25.17
C THR A 309 2.06 -1.81 -25.32
N ARG A 310 0.76 -1.53 -25.52
CA ARG A 310 -0.27 -2.57 -25.67
C ARG A 310 0.08 -3.64 -26.72
N GLY A 311 0.70 -3.25 -27.83
CA GLY A 311 1.09 -4.17 -28.92
C GLY A 311 2.26 -5.10 -28.56
N GLU A 312 3.11 -4.73 -27.61
CA GLU A 312 4.29 -5.51 -27.20
C GLU A 312 3.97 -6.54 -26.11
N ILE A 313 2.85 -6.37 -25.41
CA ILE A 313 2.46 -7.21 -24.26
C ILE A 313 2.50 -8.71 -24.59
N PRO A 314 1.90 -9.21 -25.69
CA PRO A 314 1.93 -10.64 -25.99
C PRO A 314 3.35 -11.20 -26.20
N LEU A 315 4.29 -10.38 -26.70
CA LEU A 315 5.69 -10.80 -26.89
C LEU A 315 6.38 -11.02 -25.54
N TRP A 316 6.22 -10.08 -24.61
CA TRP A 316 6.83 -10.17 -23.29
C TRP A 316 6.27 -11.33 -22.46
N ILE A 317 4.96 -11.55 -22.51
CA ILE A 317 4.32 -12.69 -21.81
C ILE A 317 4.87 -14.01 -22.35
N ARG A 318 4.99 -14.17 -23.68
CA ARG A 318 5.61 -15.35 -24.28
C ARG A 318 7.06 -15.53 -23.83
N SER A 319 7.83 -14.44 -23.77
CA SER A 319 9.24 -14.51 -23.33
C SER A 319 9.38 -14.95 -21.86
N MET A 320 8.37 -14.70 -21.03
CA MET A 320 8.30 -15.12 -19.62
C MET A 320 7.75 -16.54 -19.43
N GLY A 321 7.57 -17.31 -20.50
CA GLY A 321 7.02 -18.67 -20.44
C GLY A 321 5.49 -18.73 -20.39
N GLY A 322 4.81 -17.68 -20.86
CA GLY A 322 3.35 -17.64 -21.01
C GLY A 322 2.60 -17.04 -19.84
N HIS A 323 3.24 -16.84 -18.69
CA HIS A 323 2.62 -16.27 -17.50
C HIS A 323 3.29 -14.95 -17.10
N ALA A 324 2.50 -13.96 -16.71
CA ALA A 324 2.99 -12.68 -16.21
C ALA A 324 1.93 -11.93 -15.39
N VAL A 325 2.34 -10.84 -14.74
CA VAL A 325 1.45 -9.85 -14.16
C VAL A 325 1.58 -8.54 -14.94
N LEU A 326 0.50 -8.09 -15.55
CA LEU A 326 0.41 -6.77 -16.17
C LEU A 326 -0.07 -5.76 -15.15
N LYS A 327 0.54 -4.57 -15.11
CA LYS A 327 0.09 -3.50 -14.23
C LYS A 327 0.01 -2.17 -14.97
N VAL A 328 -1.08 -1.45 -14.73
CA VAL A 328 -1.16 0.00 -14.96
C VAL A 328 -0.27 0.67 -13.92
N PRO A 329 0.77 1.43 -14.32
CA PRO A 329 1.81 1.85 -13.39
C PRO A 329 1.33 2.76 -12.25
N TYR A 330 0.29 3.55 -12.51
CA TYR A 330 -0.17 4.65 -11.64
C TYR A 330 -1.39 4.30 -10.77
N SER A 331 -1.98 3.12 -11.00
CA SER A 331 -3.16 2.65 -10.26
C SER A 331 -2.81 2.14 -8.86
N ASN A 332 -3.76 2.13 -7.92
CA ASN A 332 -3.56 1.71 -6.53
C ASN A 332 -4.61 0.69 -6.05
N ALA A 333 -4.39 0.09 -4.87
CA ALA A 333 -5.33 -0.83 -4.21
C ALA A 333 -5.75 -2.05 -5.07
N GLY A 334 -4.80 -2.59 -5.85
CA GLY A 334 -5.05 -3.73 -6.73
C GLY A 334 -5.78 -3.41 -8.02
N GLN A 335 -6.23 -2.17 -8.22
CA GLN A 335 -6.82 -1.74 -9.47
C GLN A 335 -5.74 -1.68 -10.56
N GLY A 336 -6.09 -2.05 -11.78
CA GLY A 336 -5.16 -2.09 -12.90
C GLY A 336 -4.07 -3.15 -12.76
N VAL A 337 -4.31 -4.24 -12.02
CA VAL A 337 -3.40 -5.41 -11.94
C VAL A 337 -4.10 -6.61 -12.57
N TYR A 338 -3.41 -7.26 -13.51
CA TYR A 338 -3.94 -8.40 -14.27
C TYR A 338 -2.95 -9.54 -14.19
N THR A 339 -3.40 -10.66 -13.63
CA THR A 339 -2.71 -11.94 -13.74
C THR A 339 -3.03 -12.51 -15.11
N ILE A 340 -2.00 -12.85 -15.88
CA ILE A 340 -2.15 -13.46 -17.19
C ILE A 340 -1.50 -14.84 -17.11
N THR A 341 -2.34 -15.86 -17.19
CA THR A 341 -1.98 -17.27 -17.13
C THR A 341 -2.58 -18.08 -18.28
N ASN A 342 -3.58 -17.51 -18.96
CA ASN A 342 -4.22 -18.10 -20.12
C ASN A 342 -4.57 -17.04 -21.17
N LYS A 343 -4.98 -17.50 -22.36
CA LYS A 343 -5.32 -16.61 -23.48
C LYS A 343 -6.54 -15.74 -23.18
N LYS A 344 -7.54 -16.26 -22.47
CA LYS A 344 -8.78 -15.55 -22.13
C LYS A 344 -8.49 -14.32 -21.26
N GLU A 345 -7.63 -14.45 -20.25
CA GLU A 345 -7.19 -13.32 -19.41
C GLU A 345 -6.45 -12.25 -20.24
N LEU A 346 -5.61 -12.67 -21.20
CA LEU A 346 -4.91 -11.75 -22.10
C LEU A 346 -5.86 -11.03 -23.05
N ASP A 347 -6.75 -11.77 -23.71
CA ASP A 347 -7.73 -11.22 -24.67
C ASP A 347 -8.68 -10.25 -23.97
N ASN A 348 -9.09 -10.55 -22.73
CA ASN A 348 -9.88 -9.66 -21.88
C ASN A 348 -9.13 -8.37 -21.51
N PHE A 349 -7.80 -8.41 -21.33
CA PHE A 349 -6.98 -7.22 -21.01
C PHE A 349 -6.68 -6.36 -22.24
N LEU A 350 -6.36 -6.99 -23.38
CA LEU A 350 -6.62 -6.42 -24.71
C LEU A 350 -8.16 -6.22 -24.80
N SER A 351 -8.88 -5.91 -25.86
CA SER A 351 -10.33 -5.50 -25.77
C SER A 351 -10.72 -4.31 -24.84
N GLN A 352 -10.21 -4.16 -23.61
CA GLN A 352 -10.47 -3.05 -22.70
C GLN A 352 -9.83 -1.76 -23.21
N ASP A 353 -10.50 -0.66 -22.92
CA ASP A 353 -9.98 0.69 -23.12
C ASP A 353 -9.16 1.09 -21.90
N HIS A 354 -7.96 1.60 -22.15
CA HIS A 354 -7.03 2.01 -21.12
C HIS A 354 -6.72 3.50 -21.29
N HIS A 355 -6.79 4.25 -20.18
CA HIS A 355 -6.49 5.69 -20.17
C HIS A 355 -5.00 5.99 -20.40
N TYR A 356 -4.12 5.08 -19.97
CA TYR A 356 -2.67 5.21 -20.11
C TYR A 356 -2.15 4.26 -21.19
N ASP A 357 -1.12 4.70 -21.93
CA ASP A 357 -0.55 3.96 -23.05
C ASP A 357 0.63 3.06 -22.67
N LYS A 358 1.15 3.22 -21.45
CA LYS A 358 2.32 2.50 -20.96
C LYS A 358 1.97 1.59 -19.79
N PHE A 359 2.46 0.36 -19.87
CA PHE A 359 2.27 -0.69 -18.87
C PHE A 359 3.61 -1.19 -18.35
N ILE A 360 3.56 -1.92 -17.25
CA ILE A 360 4.66 -2.80 -16.85
C ILE A 360 4.23 -4.26 -16.96
N VAL A 361 5.15 -5.10 -17.43
CA VAL A 361 5.01 -6.56 -17.43
C VAL A 361 5.97 -7.10 -16.39
N GLN A 362 5.44 -7.68 -15.31
CA GLN A 362 6.24 -8.21 -14.22
C GLN A 362 6.14 -9.73 -14.19
N SER A 363 7.24 -10.41 -13.85
CA SER A 363 7.25 -11.86 -13.68
C SER A 363 6.27 -12.27 -12.56
N LEU A 364 5.40 -13.21 -12.87
CA LEU A 364 4.41 -13.77 -11.97
C LEU A 364 5.07 -14.68 -10.94
N VAL A 365 4.75 -14.42 -9.67
CA VAL A 365 5.14 -15.23 -8.51
C VAL A 365 3.93 -16.05 -8.07
N GLY A 366 3.84 -17.28 -8.55
CA GLY A 366 2.74 -18.20 -8.29
C GLY A 366 3.26 -19.51 -7.69
N ASN A 367 2.66 -20.63 -8.12
CA ASN A 367 3.14 -21.96 -7.76
C ASN A 367 4.42 -22.32 -8.53
N ALA A 368 5.19 -23.28 -8.00
CA ALA A 368 6.35 -23.87 -8.67
C ALA A 368 6.10 -24.31 -10.12
N SER A 369 4.91 -24.86 -10.37
CA SER A 369 4.50 -25.37 -11.68
C SER A 369 4.11 -24.29 -12.69
N TRP A 370 3.74 -23.08 -12.25
CA TRP A 370 3.20 -22.05 -13.14
C TRP A 370 3.67 -20.61 -12.84
N SER A 371 4.79 -20.42 -12.13
CA SER A 371 5.50 -19.14 -12.11
C SER A 371 6.21 -18.82 -13.44
N SER A 372 6.39 -17.53 -13.72
CA SER A 372 7.14 -17.04 -14.88
C SER A 372 8.58 -17.56 -14.90
N VAL A 373 9.11 -17.75 -16.10
CA VAL A 373 10.52 -18.01 -16.36
C VAL A 373 11.22 -16.66 -16.56
N THR A 374 12.29 -16.40 -15.81
CA THR A 374 13.10 -15.17 -15.97
C THR A 374 14.57 -15.51 -16.18
N ARG A 375 15.37 -14.52 -16.56
CA ARG A 375 16.83 -14.66 -16.70
C ARG A 375 17.54 -15.02 -15.40
N THR A 376 17.03 -14.53 -14.27
CA THR A 376 17.62 -14.71 -12.94
C THR A 376 17.04 -15.91 -12.17
N GLY A 377 16.15 -16.67 -12.80
CA GLY A 377 15.53 -17.87 -12.24
C GLY A 377 14.02 -17.73 -12.06
N LYS A 378 13.45 -18.49 -11.13
CA LYS A 378 12.02 -18.42 -10.80
C LYS A 378 11.84 -18.11 -9.32
N PHE A 379 10.83 -17.30 -9.02
CA PHE A 379 10.30 -17.14 -7.68
C PHE A 379 8.98 -17.88 -7.56
N PHE A 380 8.83 -18.60 -6.46
CA PHE A 380 7.59 -19.29 -6.11
C PHE A 380 7.12 -18.79 -4.76
N HIS A 381 5.82 -18.68 -4.62
CA HIS A 381 5.22 -18.19 -3.39
C HIS A 381 5.39 -19.25 -2.28
N VAL A 382 5.92 -18.86 -1.10
CA VAL A 382 5.95 -19.78 0.07
C VAL A 382 4.52 -20.03 0.55
N GLY A 383 3.74 -18.94 0.63
CA GLY A 383 2.33 -18.97 1.03
C GLY A 383 2.14 -19.15 2.52
N THR A 384 0.89 -19.25 2.94
CA THR A 384 0.53 -19.51 4.33
C THR A 384 0.91 -20.92 4.76
N ILE A 385 1.08 -21.15 6.06
CA ILE A 385 1.08 -22.52 6.61
C ILE A 385 -0.20 -23.24 6.17
N PRO A 386 -0.12 -24.49 5.68
CA PRO A 386 -1.28 -25.24 5.23
C PRO A 386 -2.34 -25.35 6.33
N ASN A 387 -3.61 -25.11 5.96
CA ASN A 387 -4.72 -25.27 6.89
C ASN A 387 -5.07 -26.76 7.10
N LYS A 388 -6.13 -27.05 7.88
CA LYS A 388 -6.60 -28.42 8.14
C LYS A 388 -7.01 -29.20 6.89
N LYS A 389 -7.26 -28.52 5.77
CA LYS A 389 -7.56 -29.11 4.45
C LYS A 389 -6.32 -29.22 3.56
N SER A 390 -5.12 -28.99 4.11
CA SER A 390 -3.84 -28.91 3.39
C SER A 390 -3.78 -27.80 2.34
N ASN A 391 -4.65 -26.79 2.43
CA ASN A 391 -4.63 -25.66 1.51
C ASN A 391 -3.61 -24.61 1.97
N THR A 392 -2.79 -24.18 1.02
CA THR A 392 -1.89 -23.02 1.14
C THR A 392 -2.48 -21.86 0.35
N TYR A 393 -2.34 -20.64 0.85
CA TYR A 393 -2.83 -19.42 0.19
C TYR A 393 -1.66 -18.50 -0.11
N VAL A 394 -1.74 -17.76 -1.22
CA VAL A 394 -0.85 -16.60 -1.42
C VAL A 394 -1.09 -15.60 -0.30
N SER A 395 0.00 -15.07 0.24
CA SER A 395 -0.05 -14.06 1.27
C SER A 395 1.06 -13.03 1.09
N ASP A 396 0.72 -11.76 1.27
CA ASP A 396 1.72 -10.71 1.40
C ASP A 396 1.90 -10.26 2.83
N LEU A 397 3.00 -9.56 3.05
CA LEU A 397 3.28 -8.79 4.24
C LEU A 397 3.42 -7.32 3.83
N ARG A 398 2.61 -6.43 4.41
CA ARG A 398 2.88 -5.00 4.33
C ARG A 398 3.77 -4.59 5.50
N MET A 399 4.95 -4.06 5.19
CA MET A 399 5.87 -3.47 6.16
C MET A 399 5.89 -1.97 5.97
N MET A 400 5.60 -1.21 7.02
CA MET A 400 5.70 0.25 7.02
C MET A 400 6.89 0.72 7.83
N VAL A 401 7.54 1.76 7.33
CA VAL A 401 8.69 2.39 7.98
C VAL A 401 8.52 3.91 8.00
N ALA A 402 9.14 4.54 8.98
CA ALA A 402 9.37 5.98 8.98
C ALA A 402 10.87 6.25 9.05
N GLY A 403 11.34 7.21 8.26
CA GLY A 403 12.68 7.75 8.35
C GLY A 403 12.65 9.16 8.93
N SER A 404 13.55 9.42 9.88
CA SER A 404 13.74 10.74 10.50
C SER A 404 15.23 11.06 10.62
N GLU A 405 15.59 12.12 11.34
CA GLU A 405 17.00 12.41 11.68
C GLU A 405 17.62 11.32 12.58
N GLU A 406 16.80 10.50 13.25
CA GLU A 406 17.22 9.35 14.05
C GLU A 406 17.46 8.09 13.19
N GLY A 407 17.21 8.17 11.88
CA GLY A 407 17.21 7.04 10.95
C GLY A 407 15.84 6.38 10.82
N PHE A 408 15.84 5.18 10.24
CA PHE A 408 14.64 4.38 10.00
C PHE A 408 14.19 3.60 11.23
N LYS A 409 12.88 3.40 11.33
CA LYS A 409 12.24 2.45 12.25
C LYS A 409 11.00 1.80 11.65
N PRO A 410 10.66 0.55 12.02
CA PRO A 410 9.39 -0.06 11.64
C PRO A 410 8.23 0.62 12.36
N ILE A 411 7.09 0.72 11.69
CA ILE A 411 5.90 1.44 12.17
C ILE A 411 4.69 0.52 12.28
N CYS A 412 4.43 -0.29 11.26
CA CYS A 412 3.25 -1.13 11.18
C CYS A 412 3.56 -2.33 10.31
N ILE A 413 3.02 -3.49 10.70
CA ILE A 413 3.08 -4.71 9.92
C ILE A 413 1.68 -5.33 9.91
N TYR A 414 1.24 -5.83 8.77
CA TYR A 414 0.10 -6.75 8.71
C TYR A 414 0.20 -7.63 7.46
N GLY A 415 -0.49 -8.76 7.48
CA GLY A 415 -0.56 -9.66 6.32
C GLY A 415 -1.91 -9.63 5.64
N ARG A 416 -1.95 -10.01 4.37
CA ARG A 416 -3.20 -10.27 3.64
C ARG A 416 -3.09 -11.59 2.92
N LYS A 417 -4.20 -12.31 2.79
CA LYS A 417 -4.28 -13.56 2.00
C LYS A 417 -5.22 -13.47 0.81
N ALA A 418 -4.92 -14.27 -0.20
CA ALA A 418 -5.81 -14.50 -1.34
C ALA A 418 -7.11 -15.19 -0.91
N ARG A 419 -8.13 -15.13 -1.78
CA ARG A 419 -9.46 -15.69 -1.51
C ARG A 419 -9.45 -17.22 -1.65
N LEU A 420 -8.82 -17.71 -2.70
CA LEU A 420 -8.74 -19.13 -3.03
C LEU A 420 -7.34 -19.70 -2.76
N PRO A 421 -7.25 -21.02 -2.52
CA PRO A 421 -5.96 -21.69 -2.36
C PRO A 421 -5.07 -21.55 -3.60
N LEU A 422 -3.75 -21.52 -3.38
CA LEU A 422 -2.74 -21.58 -4.43
C LEU A 422 -2.62 -23.03 -4.94
N LEU A 423 -3.25 -23.33 -6.08
CA LEU A 423 -3.27 -24.68 -6.64
C LEU A 423 -1.95 -25.08 -7.29
N GLY A 424 -1.66 -26.39 -7.28
CA GLY A 424 -0.50 -26.98 -7.95
C GLY A 424 -0.64 -27.08 -9.47
N GLU A 425 -1.87 -27.07 -9.99
CA GLU A 425 -2.16 -27.10 -11.42
C GLU A 425 -3.29 -26.11 -11.70
N LEU A 426 -3.22 -25.43 -12.85
CA LEU A 426 -4.26 -24.52 -13.34
C LEU A 426 -5.12 -25.25 -14.37
N LYS A 427 -6.43 -25.02 -14.31
CA LYS A 427 -7.36 -25.35 -15.39
C LYS A 427 -7.47 -24.16 -16.35
N GLU A 428 -7.87 -24.43 -17.58
CA GLU A 428 -7.92 -23.43 -18.66
C GLU A 428 -8.83 -22.22 -18.32
N ASP A 429 -9.87 -22.43 -17.52
CA ASP A 429 -10.86 -21.42 -17.14
C ASP A 429 -10.69 -20.84 -15.72
N ASP A 430 -9.61 -21.18 -15.00
CA ASP A 430 -9.42 -20.68 -13.63
C ASP A 430 -9.20 -19.14 -13.63
N ASP A 431 -9.94 -18.41 -12.78
CA ASP A 431 -9.63 -17.00 -12.47
C ASP A 431 -8.50 -16.96 -11.45
N THR A 432 -7.28 -16.75 -11.96
CA THR A 432 -6.07 -16.78 -11.14
C THR A 432 -5.95 -15.59 -10.20
N TRP A 433 -6.72 -14.52 -10.43
CA TRP A 433 -6.74 -13.37 -9.53
C TRP A 433 -7.22 -13.75 -8.13
N ASP A 434 -8.20 -14.64 -8.01
CA ASP A 434 -8.70 -15.05 -6.70
C ASP A 434 -7.69 -15.93 -5.93
N MET A 435 -6.73 -16.54 -6.62
CA MET A 435 -5.63 -17.32 -6.02
C MET A 435 -4.38 -16.49 -5.70
N LEU A 436 -4.17 -15.36 -6.39
CA LEU A 436 -2.95 -14.54 -6.30
C LEU A 436 -3.20 -13.16 -5.65
N GLY A 437 -4.38 -12.60 -5.82
CA GLY A 437 -4.76 -11.25 -5.40
C GLY A 437 -5.02 -11.18 -3.90
N THR A 438 -4.17 -10.45 -3.18
CA THR A 438 -4.27 -10.26 -1.73
C THR A 438 -5.01 -8.98 -1.33
N ASN A 439 -5.39 -8.13 -2.30
CA ASN A 439 -6.10 -6.88 -2.02
C ASN A 439 -7.42 -7.13 -1.29
N LEU A 440 -7.71 -6.30 -0.28
CA LEU A 440 -8.89 -6.46 0.59
C LEU A 440 -10.12 -5.72 0.06
N SER A 441 -9.95 -4.79 -0.89
CA SER A 441 -11.05 -4.00 -1.45
C SER A 441 -11.99 -4.89 -2.27
N VAL A 442 -13.29 -4.80 -1.98
CA VAL A 442 -14.35 -5.50 -2.69
C VAL A 442 -15.33 -4.46 -3.20
N LYS A 443 -15.68 -4.51 -4.49
CA LYS A 443 -16.71 -3.65 -5.06
C LYS A 443 -18.08 -4.28 -4.81
N LEU A 444 -19.01 -3.48 -4.32
CA LEU A 444 -20.40 -3.87 -4.09
C LEU A 444 -21.25 -3.68 -5.35
N PRO A 445 -22.40 -4.36 -5.49
CA PRO A 445 -23.28 -4.23 -6.66
C PRO A 445 -23.76 -2.81 -6.93
N ASP A 446 -23.89 -1.98 -5.90
CA ASP A 446 -24.25 -0.56 -5.98
C ASP A 446 -23.09 0.35 -6.47
N GLY A 447 -21.94 -0.24 -6.77
CA GLY A 447 -20.73 0.45 -7.22
C GLY A 447 -19.86 0.99 -6.09
N SER A 448 -20.31 0.93 -4.84
CA SER A 448 -19.52 1.31 -3.66
C SER A 448 -18.45 0.26 -3.34
N TRP A 449 -17.56 0.56 -2.39
CA TRP A 449 -16.46 -0.33 -2.01
C TRP A 449 -16.52 -0.67 -0.52
N THR A 450 -16.26 -1.93 -0.21
CA THR A 450 -16.06 -2.43 1.15
C THR A 450 -14.70 -3.11 1.30
N THR A 451 -14.34 -3.52 2.51
CA THR A 451 -13.09 -4.23 2.82
C THR A 451 -13.41 -5.61 3.39
N ASP A 452 -12.85 -6.65 2.77
CA ASP A 452 -12.93 -8.03 3.27
C ASP A 452 -11.91 -8.25 4.39
N THR A 453 -12.31 -7.92 5.61
CA THR A 453 -11.47 -8.06 6.81
C THR A 453 -11.24 -9.52 7.23
N SER A 454 -11.91 -10.51 6.62
CA SER A 454 -11.68 -11.93 6.90
C SER A 454 -10.37 -12.45 6.32
N ARG A 455 -9.85 -11.77 5.29
CA ARG A 455 -8.56 -12.05 4.64
C ARG A 455 -7.39 -11.23 5.21
N LEU A 456 -7.68 -10.33 6.15
CA LEU A 456 -6.66 -9.64 6.93
C LEU A 456 -6.06 -10.60 7.96
N ILE A 457 -4.73 -10.74 7.94
CA ILE A 457 -3.94 -11.51 8.90
C ILE A 457 -3.31 -10.50 9.87
N LEU A 458 -3.82 -10.45 11.09
CA LEU A 458 -3.32 -9.56 12.13
C LEU A 458 -1.97 -10.05 12.66
N MET A 459 -1.16 -9.12 13.19
CA MET A 459 0.08 -9.46 13.89
C MET A 459 -0.18 -9.91 15.34
N ASP A 460 -1.30 -10.59 15.56
CA ASP A 460 -1.75 -11.03 16.86
C ASP A 460 -1.36 -12.49 17.13
N ARG A 461 -1.62 -12.97 18.34
CA ARG A 461 -1.32 -14.35 18.74
C ARG A 461 -2.05 -15.43 17.91
N LYS A 462 -3.17 -15.08 17.28
CA LYS A 462 -4.06 -16.04 16.58
C LYS A 462 -3.67 -16.19 15.11
N ASP A 463 -3.36 -15.07 14.46
CA ASP A 463 -3.23 -14.98 13.01
C ASP A 463 -1.78 -15.07 12.53
N PHE A 464 -0.83 -14.47 13.26
CA PHE A 464 0.55 -14.32 12.77
C PHE A 464 1.20 -15.64 12.34
N ASN A 465 0.97 -16.71 13.10
CA ASN A 465 1.54 -18.03 12.82
C ASN A 465 1.06 -18.63 11.48
N GLN A 466 -0.05 -18.15 10.92
CA GLN A 466 -0.49 -18.56 9.58
C GLN A 466 0.50 -18.15 8.48
N LEU A 467 1.33 -17.13 8.70
CA LEU A 467 2.30 -16.65 7.70
C LEU A 467 3.58 -17.50 7.63
N GLY A 468 3.87 -18.29 8.67
CA GLY A 468 5.12 -19.08 8.73
C GLY A 468 6.39 -18.23 8.76
N LEU A 469 6.30 -17.01 9.30
CA LEU A 469 7.41 -16.05 9.38
C LEU A 469 8.07 -16.06 10.76
N GLY A 470 9.40 -15.98 10.76
CA GLY A 470 10.21 -15.78 11.95
C GLY A 470 10.77 -14.37 12.06
N ILE A 471 11.62 -14.16 13.06
CA ILE A 471 12.25 -12.85 13.32
C ILE A 471 13.15 -12.42 12.16
N ASP A 472 13.84 -13.36 11.54
CA ASP A 472 14.76 -13.10 10.43
C ASP A 472 14.00 -12.69 9.17
N ASP A 473 12.82 -13.26 8.90
CA ASP A 473 11.97 -12.85 7.78
C ASP A 473 11.45 -11.41 7.99
N LEU A 474 11.11 -11.02 9.23
CA LEU A 474 10.69 -9.65 9.54
C LEU A 474 11.83 -8.64 9.41
N ILE A 475 13.04 -9.00 9.85
CA ILE A 475 14.26 -8.20 9.64
C ILE A 475 14.53 -8.02 8.15
N ASP A 476 14.44 -9.11 7.38
CA ASP A 476 14.65 -9.09 5.94
C ASP A 476 13.61 -8.20 5.24
N ALA A 477 12.34 -8.29 5.64
CA ALA A 477 11.27 -7.43 5.14
C ALA A 477 11.50 -5.95 5.43
N TYR A 478 11.98 -5.64 6.64
CA TYR A 478 12.30 -4.28 7.06
C TYR A 478 13.46 -3.70 6.24
N ILE A 479 14.54 -4.45 6.07
CA ILE A 479 15.70 -4.01 5.27
C ILE A 479 15.30 -3.81 3.80
N GLN A 480 14.54 -4.74 3.21
CA GLN A 480 14.04 -4.58 1.85
C GLN A 480 13.16 -3.33 1.69
N THR A 481 12.30 -3.06 2.69
CA THR A 481 11.47 -1.85 2.70
C THR A 481 12.33 -0.59 2.78
N VAL A 482 13.31 -0.54 3.68
CA VAL A 482 14.22 0.62 3.83
C VAL A 482 14.99 0.87 2.54
N LEU A 483 15.56 -0.16 1.92
CA LEU A 483 16.30 -0.03 0.67
C LEU A 483 15.41 0.54 -0.45
N ALA A 484 14.18 0.03 -0.60
CA ALA A 484 13.23 0.52 -1.59
C ALA A 484 12.85 2.00 -1.37
N VAL A 485 12.66 2.41 -0.11
CA VAL A 485 12.37 3.80 0.24
C VAL A 485 13.53 4.71 -0.10
N ILE A 486 14.77 4.32 0.25
CA ILE A 486 15.96 5.10 -0.08
C ILE A 486 16.11 5.26 -1.60
N ALA A 487 15.90 4.19 -2.37
CA ALA A 487 15.95 4.25 -3.82
C ALA A 487 14.97 5.28 -4.40
N ILE A 488 13.71 5.27 -3.92
CA ILE A 488 12.68 6.22 -4.36
C ILE A 488 13.00 7.64 -3.90
N ASP A 489 13.49 7.83 -2.68
CA ASP A 489 13.86 9.16 -2.16
C ASP A 489 15.06 9.77 -2.92
N ARG A 490 16.03 8.94 -3.30
CA ARG A 490 17.16 9.34 -4.16
C ARG A 490 16.69 9.68 -5.57
N MET A 491 15.78 8.90 -6.15
CA MET A 491 15.16 9.22 -7.43
C MET A 491 14.38 10.54 -7.36
N ALA A 492 13.61 10.77 -6.30
CA ALA A 492 12.91 12.03 -6.07
C ALA A 492 13.88 13.21 -5.98
N SER A 493 15.00 13.05 -5.25
CA SER A 493 16.05 14.05 -5.15
C SER A 493 16.72 14.35 -6.50
N ARG A 494 16.91 13.33 -7.33
CA ARG A 494 17.47 13.48 -8.69
C ARG A 494 16.53 14.26 -9.61
N LEU A 495 15.23 13.96 -9.55
CA LEU A 495 14.20 14.65 -10.33
C LEU A 495 13.94 16.08 -9.84
N MET A 496 14.31 16.41 -8.61
CA MET A 496 14.18 17.75 -8.01
C MET A 496 15.53 18.46 -7.88
N ALA A 497 16.47 18.16 -8.78
CA ALA A 497 17.80 18.76 -8.76
C ALA A 497 17.70 20.30 -8.77
N ASN A 498 18.44 20.95 -7.88
CA ASN A 498 18.41 22.42 -7.70
C ASN A 498 17.05 23.01 -7.28
N GLY A 499 16.13 22.18 -6.77
CA GLY A 499 14.81 22.63 -6.32
C GLY A 499 13.78 22.81 -7.44
N ASN A 500 14.11 22.46 -8.67
CA ASN A 500 13.20 22.44 -9.82
C ASN A 500 12.93 21.02 -10.27
N PHE A 501 11.71 20.74 -10.75
CA PHE A 501 11.40 19.44 -11.31
C PHE A 501 11.97 19.32 -12.72
N ASP A 502 12.75 18.28 -12.97
CA ASP A 502 13.36 18.00 -14.27
C ASP A 502 12.38 17.21 -15.15
N TYR A 503 11.53 17.96 -15.87
CA TYR A 503 10.54 17.39 -16.79
C TYR A 503 11.17 16.58 -17.92
N GLN A 504 12.33 17.00 -18.45
CA GLN A 504 13.02 16.30 -19.53
C GLN A 504 13.52 14.93 -19.06
N LEU A 505 14.17 14.89 -17.90
CA LEU A 505 14.59 13.65 -17.29
C LEU A 505 13.38 12.77 -16.98
N PHE A 506 12.32 13.32 -16.37
CA PHE A 506 11.13 12.55 -16.04
C PHE A 506 10.48 11.94 -17.28
N GLU A 507 10.28 12.71 -18.35
CA GLU A 507 9.70 12.23 -19.61
C GLU A 507 10.57 11.15 -20.26
N SER A 508 11.90 11.28 -20.22
CA SER A 508 12.81 10.23 -20.72
C SER A 508 12.68 8.92 -19.94
N LEU A 509 12.36 9.01 -18.64
CA LEU A 509 12.22 7.85 -17.76
C LEU A 509 10.78 7.29 -17.74
N ASN A 510 9.78 8.13 -17.94
CA ASN A 510 8.36 7.77 -17.89
C ASN A 510 7.60 8.46 -19.05
N PRO A 511 7.78 8.01 -20.30
CA PRO A 511 7.20 8.66 -21.49
C PRO A 511 5.71 8.30 -21.66
N ASP A 512 4.85 8.92 -20.85
CA ASP A 512 3.39 8.72 -20.85
C ASP A 512 2.66 10.06 -20.88
N ASN A 513 2.05 10.37 -22.02
CA ASN A 513 1.43 11.67 -22.27
C ASN A 513 0.21 11.94 -21.37
N ALA A 514 -0.54 10.91 -21.01
CA ALA A 514 -1.69 11.04 -20.14
C ALA A 514 -1.23 11.45 -18.74
N LEU A 515 -0.20 10.78 -18.19
CA LEU A 515 0.39 11.18 -16.91
C LEU A 515 0.97 12.60 -16.96
N LEU A 516 1.74 12.94 -18.00
CA LEU A 516 2.33 14.28 -18.13
C LEU A 516 1.25 15.37 -18.19
N SER A 517 0.13 15.09 -18.86
CA SER A 517 -1.02 15.99 -18.91
C SER A 517 -1.71 16.13 -17.55
N GLU A 518 -1.77 15.07 -16.75
CA GLU A 518 -2.29 15.13 -15.38
C GLU A 518 -1.37 15.95 -14.46
N ILE A 519 -0.05 15.80 -14.57
CA ILE A 519 0.92 16.60 -13.79
C ILE A 519 0.78 18.09 -14.11
N LYS A 520 0.59 18.44 -15.39
CA LYS A 520 0.36 19.82 -15.86
C LYS A 520 -0.84 20.49 -15.18
N GLN A 521 -1.89 19.75 -14.85
CA GLN A 521 -3.11 20.31 -14.24
C GLN A 521 -2.83 21.01 -12.90
N ALA A 522 -1.90 20.48 -12.10
CA ALA A 522 -1.51 21.08 -10.81
C ALA A 522 -0.29 22.01 -10.91
N ASN A 523 0.35 22.10 -12.08
CA ASN A 523 1.57 22.88 -12.29
C ASN A 523 1.50 23.69 -13.60
N PRO A 524 0.45 24.52 -13.80
CA PRO A 524 0.24 25.21 -15.08
C PRO A 524 1.31 26.25 -15.40
N GLU A 525 1.99 26.80 -14.39
CA GLU A 525 3.02 27.83 -14.57
C GLU A 525 4.39 27.27 -15.01
N ASP A 526 4.58 25.95 -14.93
CA ASP A 526 5.83 25.29 -15.30
C ASP A 526 5.96 25.04 -16.82
N PHE A 527 4.93 25.35 -17.61
CA PHE A 527 4.79 24.93 -19.01
C PHE A 527 4.46 26.05 -20.00
#